data_AF-A0A350STI3-F1
#
_entry.id   AF-A0A350STI3-F1
#
_cell.length_a   1.000
_cell.length_b   1.000
_cell.length_c   1.000
_cell.angle_alpha   90.00
_cell.angle_beta   90.00
_cell.angle_gamma   90.00
#
_symmetry.space_group_name_H-M   'P 1'
#
loop_
_entity.id
_entity.type
_entity.pdbx_description
1 polymer ?
#
loop_
_entity_poly.entity_id
_entity_poly.type
_entity_poly.pdbx_seq_one_letter_code
_entity_poly.pdbx_strand_id
1 'polypeptide(L)'
;MNRRVLNPLLLVLAFVLGALAQRLRLSPLVGYLLAGVLVGPFTPGFVADPALAMELSEIGVILLMFGVGLHFSVEDLLEVKTIAIPGALVQITAATVMGWGLAWFLGWPTLQGIVFGLALSVASTVVLLRAMEDRRLLETRRGKIAVGWLIVEDLVMVVALVLLPALAESMGGGEAGARAGTGSVLGSLGWTLLKGSAFVAL
;
A
#
# COMPACT_ATOMS: atom_id res chain seq x y z
N MET A 1 34.43 9.30 -18.74
CA MET A 1 34.18 8.89 -17.33
C MET A 1 32.96 9.67 -16.83
N ASN A 2 31.86 8.96 -16.61
CA ASN A 2 30.48 9.40 -16.84
C ASN A 2 29.89 10.35 -15.78
N ARG A 3 29.28 11.45 -16.23
CA ARG A 3 28.38 12.36 -15.45
C ARG A 3 27.05 11.73 -14.99
N ARG A 4 26.98 10.39 -14.89
CA ARG A 4 25.75 9.63 -14.59
C ARG A 4 25.63 9.22 -13.12
N VAL A 5 26.71 9.31 -12.37
CA VAL A 5 26.76 8.80 -10.99
C VAL A 5 26.38 9.95 -10.06
N LEU A 6 25.13 9.94 -9.59
CA LEU A 6 24.63 10.78 -8.50
C LEU A 6 24.84 12.29 -8.72
N ASN A 7 24.05 12.92 -9.60
CA ASN A 7 24.18 14.36 -9.74
C ASN A 7 23.66 15.00 -8.43
N PRO A 8 24.51 15.69 -7.63
CA PRO A 8 24.12 16.26 -6.34
C PRO A 8 22.96 17.25 -6.48
N LEU A 9 22.75 17.76 -7.69
CA LEU A 9 21.59 18.55 -8.09
C LEU A 9 20.24 17.88 -7.77
N LEU A 10 20.10 16.56 -7.90
CA LEU A 10 18.86 15.86 -7.54
C LEU A 10 18.58 15.97 -6.04
N LEU A 11 19.59 15.67 -5.22
CA LEU A 11 19.50 15.75 -3.76
C LEU A 11 19.28 17.18 -3.29
N VAL A 12 19.96 18.14 -3.91
CA VAL A 12 19.78 19.57 -3.64
C VAL A 12 18.37 20.01 -4.01
N LEU A 13 17.85 19.61 -5.18
CA LEU A 13 16.50 19.96 -5.60
C LEU A 13 15.45 19.32 -4.68
N ALA A 14 15.60 18.04 -4.36
CA ALA A 14 14.74 17.34 -3.41
C ALA A 14 14.77 18.01 -2.03
N PHE A 15 15.94 18.41 -1.55
CA PHE A 15 16.10 19.15 -0.29
C PHE A 15 15.40 20.52 -0.34
N VAL A 16 15.60 21.30 -1.41
CA VAL A 16 14.99 22.63 -1.56
C VAL A 16 13.47 22.53 -1.65
N LEU A 17 12.94 21.62 -2.47
CA LEU A 17 11.50 21.43 -2.61
C LEU A 17 10.88 20.80 -1.36
N GLY A 18 11.57 19.88 -0.70
CA GLY A 18 11.17 19.30 0.59
C GLY A 18 11.11 20.37 1.70
N ALA A 19 12.13 21.21 1.80
CA ALA A 19 12.18 22.32 2.75
C ALA A 19 11.09 23.37 2.45
N LEU A 20 10.82 23.64 1.17
CA LEU A 20 9.72 24.52 0.76
C LEU A 20 8.35 23.92 1.13
N ALA A 21 8.14 22.63 0.86
CA ALA A 21 6.93 21.93 1.26
C ALA A 21 6.73 22.00 2.79
N GLN A 22 7.80 21.78 3.56
CA GLN A 22 7.78 21.91 5.02
C GLN A 22 7.42 23.33 5.47
N ARG A 23 7.97 24.37 4.83
CA ARG A 23 7.60 25.79 5.11
C ARG A 23 6.13 26.07 4.83
N LEU A 24 5.54 25.40 3.84
CA LEU A 24 4.12 25.48 3.51
C LEU A 24 3.24 24.59 4.41
N ARG A 25 3.80 23.97 5.47
CA ARG A 25 3.13 23.03 6.37
C ARG A 25 2.66 21.73 5.69
N LEU A 26 3.23 21.40 4.53
CA LEU A 26 3.03 20.12 3.85
C LEU A 26 4.06 19.09 4.34
N SER A 27 3.80 17.81 4.07
CA SER A 27 4.79 16.75 4.30
C SER A 27 5.98 16.94 3.34
N PRO A 28 7.25 16.81 3.81
CA PRO A 28 8.43 16.88 2.94
C PRO A 28 8.36 15.92 1.74
N LEU A 29 7.66 14.79 1.87
CA LEU A 29 7.42 13.83 0.79
C LEU A 29 6.81 14.48 -0.46
N VAL A 30 5.94 15.47 -0.31
CA VAL A 30 5.35 16.20 -1.44
C VAL A 30 6.44 16.90 -2.24
N GLY A 31 7.40 17.53 -1.55
CA GLY A 31 8.54 18.18 -2.20
C GLY A 31 9.47 17.19 -2.89
N TYR A 32 9.70 16.03 -2.29
CA TYR A 32 10.52 14.97 -2.90
C TYR A 32 9.86 14.38 -4.16
N LEU A 33 8.53 14.18 -4.13
CA LEU A 33 7.77 13.73 -5.29
C LEU A 33 7.81 14.76 -6.42
N LEU A 34 7.63 16.04 -6.11
CA LEU A 34 7.76 17.11 -7.10
C LEU A 34 9.16 17.18 -7.71
N ALA A 35 10.21 17.02 -6.89
CA ALA A 35 11.58 16.93 -7.38
C ALA A 35 11.77 15.75 -8.33
N GLY A 36 11.22 14.58 -7.99
CA GLY A 36 11.25 13.39 -8.86
C GLY A 36 10.53 13.60 -10.18
N VAL A 37 9.36 14.27 -10.17
CA VAL A 37 8.62 14.60 -11.40
C VAL A 37 9.40 15.58 -12.27
N LEU A 38 10.06 16.59 -11.68
CA LEU A 38 10.83 17.62 -12.42
C LEU A 38 12.12 17.12 -13.04
N VAL A 39 12.71 16.06 -12.47
CA VAL A 39 13.97 15.45 -12.95
C VAL A 39 13.68 14.12 -13.67
N GLY A 40 12.40 13.82 -13.89
CA GLY A 40 11.94 12.64 -14.58
C GLY A 40 12.15 12.74 -16.10
N PRO A 41 12.02 11.61 -16.83
CA PRO A 41 12.22 11.56 -18.27
C PRO A 41 11.16 12.35 -19.07
N PHE A 42 10.04 12.73 -18.43
CA PHE A 42 8.92 13.44 -19.06
C PHE A 42 9.02 14.97 -18.96
N THR A 43 10.04 15.50 -18.29
CA THR A 43 10.29 16.93 -18.14
C THR A 43 11.50 17.36 -18.96
N PRO A 44 11.40 18.43 -19.77
CA PRO A 44 12.54 18.93 -20.54
C PRO A 44 13.62 19.45 -19.58
N GLY A 45 14.79 18.83 -19.59
CA GLY A 45 15.89 19.22 -18.70
C GLY A 45 16.85 18.08 -18.35
N PHE A 46 17.45 18.19 -17.17
CA PHE A 46 18.33 17.17 -16.62
C PHE A 46 17.52 15.94 -16.22
N VAL A 47 17.85 14.77 -16.79
CA VAL A 47 17.17 13.50 -16.48
C VAL A 47 18.06 12.66 -15.56
N ALA A 48 17.53 12.32 -14.39
CA ALA A 48 18.21 11.40 -13.48
C ALA A 48 18.20 9.97 -14.03
N ASP A 49 19.21 9.18 -13.68
CA ASP A 49 19.26 7.76 -14.06
C ASP A 49 18.18 7.00 -13.27
N PRO A 50 17.13 6.47 -13.94
CA PRO A 50 16.02 5.82 -13.25
C PRO A 50 16.45 4.51 -12.57
N ALA A 51 17.45 3.81 -13.09
CA ALA A 51 17.92 2.55 -12.50
C ALA A 51 18.58 2.82 -11.14
N LEU A 52 19.50 3.78 -11.10
CA LEU A 52 20.15 4.19 -9.85
C LEU A 52 19.15 4.80 -8.86
N ALA A 53 18.20 5.59 -9.33
CA ALA A 53 17.17 6.17 -8.47
C ALA A 53 16.30 5.08 -7.82
N MET A 54 15.92 4.03 -8.56
CA MET A 54 15.19 2.89 -8.00
C MET A 54 16.01 2.15 -6.96
N GLU A 55 17.26 1.77 -7.26
CA GLU A 55 18.14 1.08 -6.30
C GLU A 55 18.31 1.86 -4.98
N LEU A 56 18.57 3.17 -5.06
CA LEU A 56 18.68 4.03 -3.87
C LEU A 56 17.35 4.13 -3.11
N SER A 57 16.23 4.20 -3.83
CA SER A 57 14.90 4.30 -3.21
C SER A 57 14.50 3.02 -2.49
N GLU A 58 14.81 1.84 -3.04
CA GLU A 58 14.56 0.56 -2.41
C GLU A 58 15.36 0.41 -1.12
N ILE A 59 16.66 0.70 -1.15
CA ILE A 59 17.50 0.68 0.05
C ILE A 59 16.97 1.68 1.09
N GLY A 60 16.61 2.89 0.66
CA GLY A 60 16.06 3.92 1.55
C GLY A 60 14.75 3.49 2.24
N VAL A 61 13.83 2.88 1.49
CA VAL A 61 12.56 2.37 2.02
C VAL A 61 12.79 1.16 2.92
N ILE A 62 13.68 0.23 2.55
CA ILE A 62 14.03 -0.92 3.40
C ILE A 62 14.60 -0.45 4.74
N LEU A 63 15.56 0.48 4.73
CA LEU A 63 16.15 1.02 5.95
C LEU A 63 15.12 1.77 6.80
N LEU A 64 14.19 2.50 6.18
CA LEU A 64 13.09 3.17 6.86
C LEU A 64 12.14 2.17 7.52
N MET A 65 11.64 1.18 6.77
CA MET A 65 10.72 0.16 7.28
C MET A 65 11.38 -0.71 8.35
N PHE A 66 12.67 -1.03 8.20
CA PHE A 66 13.46 -1.71 9.21
C PHE A 66 13.63 -0.86 10.47
N GLY A 67 13.97 0.43 10.31
CA GLY A 67 14.10 1.37 11.41
C GLY A 67 12.79 1.49 12.20
N VAL A 68 11.66 1.63 11.51
CA VAL A 68 10.34 1.64 12.14
C VAL A 68 10.06 0.31 12.85
N GLY A 69 10.37 -0.82 12.22
CA GLY A 69 10.19 -2.15 12.80
C GLY A 69 11.00 -2.39 14.07
N LEU A 70 12.21 -1.82 14.20
CA LEU A 70 13.01 -1.92 15.43
C LEU A 70 12.43 -1.17 16.62
N HIS A 71 11.67 -0.10 16.37
CA HIS A 71 11.06 0.72 17.43
C HIS A 71 9.67 0.20 17.83
N PHE A 72 9.04 -0.61 16.99
CA PHE A 72 7.69 -1.12 17.23
C PHE A 72 7.72 -2.57 17.71
N SER A 73 7.21 -2.82 18.90
CA SER A 73 7.10 -4.17 19.46
C SER A 73 5.74 -4.81 19.18
N VAL A 74 5.67 -6.15 19.23
CA VAL A 74 4.38 -6.86 19.09
C VAL A 74 3.46 -6.52 20.26
N GLU A 75 4.02 -6.23 21.43
CA GLU A 75 3.29 -5.74 22.59
C GLU A 75 2.56 -4.42 22.30
N ASP A 76 3.18 -3.51 21.55
CA ASP A 76 2.56 -2.23 21.15
C ASP A 76 1.33 -2.43 20.26
N LEU A 77 1.36 -3.44 19.38
CA LEU A 77 0.21 -3.84 18.57
C LEU A 77 -0.91 -4.41 19.43
N LEU A 78 -0.56 -5.30 20.37
CA LEU A 78 -1.52 -5.95 21.26
C LEU A 78 -2.19 -4.95 22.21
N GLU A 79 -1.50 -3.86 22.59
CA GLU A 79 -2.03 -2.77 23.41
C GLU A 79 -3.21 -2.04 22.73
N VAL A 80 -3.16 -1.91 21.40
CA VAL A 80 -4.12 -1.10 20.62
C VAL A 80 -5.10 -1.91 19.79
N LYS A 81 -5.03 -3.25 19.84
CA LYS A 81 -5.83 -4.18 19.01
C LYS A 81 -7.33 -3.91 19.03
N THR A 82 -7.86 -3.50 20.19
CA THR A 82 -9.30 -3.24 20.40
C THR A 82 -9.80 -2.03 19.59
N ILE A 83 -8.89 -1.14 19.18
CA ILE A 83 -9.20 0.04 18.37
C ILE A 83 -8.77 -0.20 16.91
N ALA A 84 -7.53 -0.69 16.72
CA ALA A 84 -6.93 -0.86 15.39
C ALA A 84 -7.68 -1.89 14.52
N ILE A 85 -8.01 -3.07 15.07
CA ILE A 85 -8.66 -4.15 14.31
C ILE A 85 -10.05 -3.75 13.79
N PRO A 86 -11.00 -3.33 14.65
CA PRO A 86 -12.33 -2.94 14.16
C PRO A 86 -12.27 -1.68 13.29
N GLY A 87 -11.36 -0.74 13.58
CA GLY A 87 -11.14 0.45 12.75
C GLY A 87 -10.76 0.11 11.32
N ALA A 88 -9.74 -0.73 11.15
CA ALA A 88 -9.29 -1.20 9.83
C ALA A 88 -10.39 -1.95 9.08
N LEU A 89 -11.06 -2.92 9.71
CA LEU A 89 -12.13 -3.68 9.07
C LEU A 89 -13.29 -2.79 8.61
N VAL A 90 -13.73 -1.85 9.45
CA VAL A 90 -14.81 -0.93 9.11
C VAL A 90 -14.40 -0.01 7.97
N GLN A 91 -13.19 0.55 7.99
CA GLN A 91 -12.74 1.44 6.93
C GLN A 91 -12.52 0.71 5.61
N ILE A 92 -11.91 -0.48 5.61
CA ILE A 92 -11.73 -1.30 4.40
C ILE A 92 -13.10 -1.63 3.79
N THR A 93 -14.04 -2.09 4.62
CA THR A 93 -15.39 -2.43 4.18
C THR A 93 -16.11 -1.21 3.63
N ALA A 94 -16.07 -0.09 4.35
CA ALA A 94 -16.73 1.15 3.92
C ALA A 94 -16.12 1.69 2.62
N ALA A 95 -14.79 1.76 2.51
CA ALA A 95 -14.10 2.20 1.30
C ALA A 95 -14.41 1.28 0.11
N THR A 96 -14.43 -0.04 0.34
CA THR A 96 -14.77 -1.02 -0.68
C THR A 96 -16.20 -0.87 -1.17
N VAL A 97 -17.16 -0.71 -0.25
CA VAL A 97 -18.58 -0.50 -0.59
C VAL A 97 -18.78 0.82 -1.34
N MET A 98 -18.12 1.91 -0.90
CA MET A 98 -18.20 3.19 -1.58
C MET A 98 -17.59 3.13 -2.99
N GLY A 99 -16.42 2.50 -3.14
CA GLY A 99 -15.78 2.31 -4.44
C GLY A 99 -16.58 1.40 -5.37
N TRP A 100 -17.13 0.31 -4.84
CA TRP A 100 -18.04 -0.57 -5.58
C TRP A 100 -19.32 0.17 -6.02
N GLY A 101 -19.91 0.99 -5.15
CA GLY A 101 -21.06 1.83 -5.48
C GLY A 101 -20.77 2.83 -6.59
N LEU A 102 -19.58 3.45 -6.58
CA LEU A 102 -19.13 4.31 -7.66
C LEU A 102 -18.94 3.54 -8.97
N ALA A 103 -18.29 2.37 -8.92
CA ALA A 103 -18.10 1.53 -10.09
C ALA A 103 -19.44 1.04 -10.69
N TRP A 104 -20.40 0.70 -9.82
CA TRP A 104 -21.75 0.34 -10.24
C TRP A 104 -22.47 1.51 -10.93
N PHE A 105 -22.32 2.74 -10.41
CA PHE A 105 -22.85 3.95 -11.05
C PHE A 105 -22.21 4.21 -12.43
N LEU A 106 -20.93 3.85 -12.61
CA LEU A 106 -20.21 3.91 -13.88
C LEU A 106 -20.55 2.73 -14.83
N GLY A 107 -21.41 1.81 -14.42
CA GLY A 107 -21.83 0.65 -15.21
C GLY A 107 -20.82 -0.49 -15.26
N TRP A 108 -19.87 -0.54 -14.31
CA TRP A 108 -18.86 -1.60 -14.29
C TRP A 108 -19.42 -2.92 -13.74
N PRO A 109 -18.92 -4.07 -14.23
CA PRO A 109 -19.23 -5.38 -13.65
C PRO A 109 -18.92 -5.46 -12.15
N THR A 110 -19.75 -6.20 -11.40
CA THR A 110 -19.66 -6.31 -9.93
C THR A 110 -18.25 -6.68 -9.45
N LEU A 111 -17.61 -7.68 -10.08
CA LEU A 111 -16.26 -8.12 -9.73
C LEU A 111 -15.22 -7.00 -9.91
N GLN A 112 -15.30 -6.26 -11.02
CA GLN A 112 -14.40 -5.14 -11.28
C GLN A 112 -14.62 -4.01 -10.25
N GLY A 113 -15.88 -3.75 -9.89
CA GLY A 113 -16.21 -2.77 -8.86
C GLY A 113 -15.74 -3.15 -7.46
N ILE A 114 -15.80 -4.44 -7.08
CA ILE A 114 -15.24 -4.92 -5.80
C ILE A 114 -13.72 -4.75 -5.78
N VAL A 115 -13.03 -5.17 -6.86
CA VAL A 115 -11.57 -5.00 -6.98
C VAL A 115 -11.19 -3.52 -6.93
N PHE A 116 -11.96 -2.66 -7.60
CA PHE A 116 -11.76 -1.22 -7.55
C PHE A 116 -11.94 -0.65 -6.14
N GLY A 117 -13.00 -1.05 -5.44
CA GLY A 117 -13.22 -0.65 -4.05
C GLY A 117 -12.10 -1.11 -3.10
N LEU A 118 -11.63 -2.35 -3.25
CA LEU A 118 -10.49 -2.86 -2.49
C LEU A 118 -9.22 -2.04 -2.79
N ALA A 119 -8.94 -1.74 -4.06
CA ALA A 119 -7.80 -0.92 -4.46
C ALA A 119 -7.85 0.50 -3.86
N LEU A 120 -9.04 1.09 -3.72
CA LEU A 120 -9.23 2.38 -3.06
C LEU A 120 -9.11 2.31 -1.53
N SER A 121 -9.30 1.13 -0.94
CA SER A 121 -9.25 0.95 0.52
C SER A 121 -7.83 0.97 1.09
N VAL A 122 -6.83 0.66 0.25
CA VAL A 122 -5.42 0.52 0.63
C VAL A 122 -4.77 1.89 0.82
N ALA A 123 -4.22 2.11 2.01
CA ALA A 123 -3.40 3.24 2.39
C ALA A 123 -1.90 2.96 2.18
N SER A 124 -1.11 4.02 1.98
CA SER A 124 0.34 3.89 1.89
C SER A 124 0.99 3.87 3.28
N THR A 125 1.46 2.68 3.68
CA THR A 125 2.22 2.44 4.92
C THR A 125 3.49 3.29 5.01
N VAL A 126 4.34 3.24 3.98
CA VAL A 126 5.62 3.96 3.96
C VAL A 126 5.42 5.47 4.15
N VAL A 127 4.45 6.05 3.44
CA VAL A 127 4.17 7.49 3.48
C VAL A 127 3.65 7.91 4.86
N LEU A 128 2.72 7.13 5.44
CA LEU A 128 2.19 7.47 6.75
C LEU A 128 3.24 7.32 7.84
N LEU A 129 3.97 6.19 7.86
CA LEU A 129 5.02 5.93 8.84
C LEU A 129 6.08 7.05 8.79
N ARG A 130 6.51 7.44 7.59
CA ARG A 130 7.45 8.54 7.43
C ARG A 130 6.91 9.87 7.95
N ALA A 131 5.66 10.20 7.63
CA ALA A 131 5.03 11.44 8.08
C ALA A 131 4.87 11.50 9.61
N MET A 132 4.71 10.34 10.25
CA MET A 132 4.61 10.22 11.71
C MET A 132 5.98 10.27 12.38
N GLU A 133 6.99 9.65 11.78
CA GLU A 133 8.39 9.71 12.22
C GLU A 133 8.92 11.16 12.18
N ASP A 134 8.68 11.88 11.09
CA ASP A 134 9.07 13.29 10.92
C ASP A 134 8.46 14.18 12.03
N ARG A 135 7.32 13.78 12.60
CA ARG A 135 6.63 14.46 13.70
C ARG A 135 6.89 13.85 15.09
N ARG A 136 7.73 12.81 15.18
CA ARG A 136 8.01 12.03 16.40
C ARG A 136 6.75 11.48 17.08
N LEU A 137 5.77 11.04 16.29
CA LEU A 137 4.48 10.56 16.79
C LEU A 137 4.40 9.04 16.97
N LEU A 138 5.36 8.27 16.44
CA LEU A 138 5.32 6.80 16.41
C LEU A 138 5.18 6.17 17.81
N GLU A 139 5.93 6.68 18.80
CA GLU A 139 5.93 6.17 20.19
C GLU A 139 4.67 6.56 20.98
N THR A 140 3.85 7.46 20.46
CA THR A 140 2.63 7.88 21.16
C THR A 140 1.55 6.82 21.04
N ARG A 141 0.58 6.80 21.95
CA ARG A 141 -0.59 5.91 21.84
C ARG A 141 -1.33 6.07 20.50
N ARG A 142 -1.42 7.29 19.97
CA ARG A 142 -1.99 7.57 18.63
C ARG A 142 -1.12 7.00 17.51
N GLY A 143 0.20 7.07 17.72
CA GLY A 143 1.24 6.41 16.95
C GLY A 143 0.97 4.92 16.77
N LYS A 144 1.00 4.21 17.90
CA LYS A 144 0.74 2.77 17.97
C LYS A 144 -0.60 2.37 17.35
N ILE A 145 -1.68 3.12 17.61
CA ILE A 145 -3.00 2.87 16.99
C ILE A 145 -2.91 2.94 15.47
N ALA A 146 -2.26 3.97 14.91
CA ALA A 146 -2.14 4.13 13.46
C ALA A 146 -1.28 3.01 12.84
N VAL A 147 -0.11 2.71 13.43
CA VAL A 147 0.76 1.62 12.99
C VAL A 147 0.00 0.28 13.02
N GLY A 148 -0.67 -0.02 14.13
CA GLY A 148 -1.44 -1.25 14.26
C GLY A 148 -2.62 -1.34 13.30
N TRP A 149 -3.28 -0.22 12.99
CA TRP A 149 -4.32 -0.17 11.96
C TRP A 149 -3.75 -0.58 10.60
N LEU A 150 -2.62 0.00 10.19
CA LEU A 150 -2.00 -0.31 8.89
C LEU A 150 -1.54 -1.76 8.79
N ILE A 151 -1.02 -2.33 9.88
CA ILE A 151 -0.62 -3.75 9.92
C ILE A 151 -1.84 -4.66 9.69
N VAL A 152 -2.97 -4.36 10.35
CA VAL A 152 -4.21 -5.12 10.16
C VAL A 152 -4.71 -4.97 8.72
N GLU A 153 -4.66 -3.76 8.18
CA GLU A 153 -5.07 -3.46 6.82
C GLU A 153 -4.25 -4.24 5.78
N ASP A 154 -2.92 -4.25 5.90
CA ASP A 154 -2.03 -5.00 5.01
C ASP A 154 -2.30 -6.51 5.09
N LEU A 155 -2.49 -7.04 6.30
CA LEU A 155 -2.82 -8.46 6.50
C LEU A 155 -4.16 -8.84 5.86
N VAL A 156 -5.19 -8.02 6.05
CA VAL A 156 -6.51 -8.21 5.42
C VAL A 156 -6.39 -8.15 3.90
N MET A 157 -5.57 -7.22 3.38
CA MET A 157 -5.37 -7.06 1.94
C MET A 157 -4.66 -8.27 1.34
N VAL A 158 -3.62 -8.81 1.98
CA VAL A 158 -2.96 -10.05 1.54
C VAL A 158 -3.98 -11.19 1.41
N VAL A 159 -4.82 -11.39 2.43
CA VAL A 159 -5.88 -12.41 2.38
C VAL A 159 -6.88 -12.14 1.26
N ALA A 160 -7.34 -10.90 1.12
CA ALA A 160 -8.29 -10.52 0.08
C ALA A 160 -7.70 -10.74 -1.33
N LEU A 161 -6.45 -10.35 -1.59
CA LEU A 161 -5.78 -10.57 -2.88
C LEU A 161 -5.62 -12.05 -3.21
N VAL A 162 -5.30 -12.89 -2.23
CA VAL A 162 -5.22 -14.35 -2.40
C VAL A 162 -6.58 -14.96 -2.75
N LEU A 163 -7.68 -14.38 -2.23
CA LEU A 163 -9.04 -14.85 -2.49
C LEU A 163 -9.65 -14.30 -3.80
N LEU A 164 -9.08 -13.25 -4.38
CA LEU A 164 -9.61 -12.62 -5.61
C LEU A 164 -9.78 -13.60 -6.79
N PRO A 165 -8.83 -14.52 -7.10
CA PRO A 165 -9.01 -15.48 -8.19
C PRO A 165 -10.21 -16.41 -7.98
N ALA A 166 -10.41 -16.91 -6.75
CA ALA A 166 -11.56 -17.75 -6.42
C ALA A 166 -12.90 -16.99 -6.54
N LEU A 167 -12.89 -15.71 -6.15
CA LEU A 167 -14.05 -14.82 -6.34
C LEU A 167 -14.32 -14.60 -7.84
N ALA A 168 -13.27 -14.43 -8.65
CA ALA A 168 -13.38 -14.27 -10.09
C ALA A 168 -13.92 -15.51 -10.79
N GLU A 169 -13.53 -16.72 -10.39
CA GLU A 169 -14.05 -17.98 -10.92
C GLU A 169 -15.53 -18.21 -10.55
N SER A 170 -15.94 -17.81 -9.35
CA SER A 170 -17.33 -17.98 -8.90
C SER A 170 -18.30 -16.97 -9.50
N MET A 171 -17.85 -15.74 -9.77
CA MET A 171 -18.68 -14.65 -10.31
C MET A 171 -18.53 -14.46 -11.83
N GLY A 172 -17.40 -14.85 -12.40
CA GLY A 172 -17.14 -14.84 -13.84
C GLY A 172 -17.71 -16.08 -14.47
N GLY A 173 -18.94 -15.99 -14.99
CA GLY A 173 -19.62 -17.04 -15.75
C GLY A 173 -18.93 -17.41 -17.07
N GLY A 174 -17.69 -17.88 -17.03
CA GLY A 174 -17.10 -18.68 -18.11
C GLY A 174 -17.68 -20.09 -18.06
N GLU A 175 -17.66 -20.80 -19.19
CA GLU A 175 -18.25 -22.13 -19.42
C GLU A 175 -17.88 -23.24 -18.39
N ALA A 176 -16.96 -22.96 -17.46
CA ALA A 176 -16.65 -23.79 -16.29
C ALA A 176 -17.66 -23.66 -15.12
N GLY A 177 -18.45 -22.57 -15.07
CA GLY A 177 -19.42 -22.31 -14.00
C GLY A 177 -20.69 -23.17 -14.05
N ALA A 178 -20.97 -23.81 -15.18
CA ALA A 178 -22.17 -24.63 -15.37
C ALA A 178 -22.14 -26.00 -14.64
N ARG A 179 -21.03 -26.36 -13.99
CA ARG A 179 -20.89 -27.63 -13.24
C ARG A 179 -20.63 -27.45 -11.74
N ALA A 180 -20.67 -26.22 -11.25
CA ALA A 180 -20.32 -25.90 -9.88
C ALA A 180 -21.55 -25.95 -8.96
N GLY A 181 -21.98 -27.15 -8.55
CA GLY A 181 -22.86 -27.31 -7.40
C GLY A 181 -22.19 -26.79 -6.11
N THR A 182 -22.96 -26.47 -5.07
CA THR A 182 -22.52 -25.83 -3.81
C THR A 182 -21.31 -26.51 -3.13
N GLY A 183 -21.03 -27.78 -3.41
CA GLY A 183 -19.82 -28.49 -2.97
C GLY A 183 -18.50 -28.04 -3.63
N SER A 184 -18.57 -27.39 -4.79
CA SER A 184 -17.40 -26.92 -5.55
C SER A 184 -16.83 -25.58 -5.04
N VAL A 185 -17.66 -24.73 -4.43
CA VAL A 185 -17.22 -23.44 -3.85
C VAL A 185 -16.38 -23.66 -2.60
N LEU A 186 -16.79 -24.61 -1.74
CA LEU A 186 -16.00 -24.99 -0.58
C LEU A 186 -14.67 -25.66 -1.00
N GLY A 187 -14.70 -26.43 -2.09
CA GLY A 187 -13.52 -27.04 -2.70
C GLY A 187 -12.57 -26.01 -3.33
N SER A 188 -13.09 -25.01 -4.05
CA SER A 188 -12.27 -23.95 -4.66
C SER A 188 -11.67 -23.02 -3.62
N LEU A 189 -12.42 -22.70 -2.56
CA LEU A 189 -11.90 -21.96 -1.39
C LEU A 189 -10.80 -22.77 -0.68
N GLY A 190 -11.04 -24.05 -0.39
CA GLY A 190 -10.05 -24.93 0.23
C GLY A 190 -8.77 -25.07 -0.60
N TRP A 191 -8.92 -25.23 -1.92
CA TRP A 191 -7.79 -25.34 -2.84
C TRP A 191 -7.01 -24.03 -2.99
N THR A 192 -7.70 -22.89 -2.99
CA THR A 192 -7.07 -21.55 -3.06
C THR A 192 -6.32 -21.24 -1.76
N LEU A 193 -6.91 -21.56 -0.60
CA LEU A 193 -6.22 -21.45 0.69
C LEU A 193 -5.02 -22.38 0.78
N LEU A 194 -5.10 -23.61 0.24
CA LEU A 194 -3.97 -24.54 0.19
C LEU A 194 -2.85 -24.01 -0.70
N LYS A 195 -3.16 -23.46 -1.88
CA LYS A 195 -2.20 -22.80 -2.77
C LYS A 195 -1.58 -21.55 -2.13
N GLY A 196 -2.38 -20.73 -1.45
CA GLY A 196 -1.91 -19.56 -0.72
C GLY A 196 -0.93 -19.96 0.40
N SER A 197 -1.30 -20.96 1.20
CA SER A 197 -0.44 -21.51 2.25
C SER A 197 0.86 -22.12 1.70
N ALA A 198 0.77 -22.86 0.60
CA ALA A 198 1.93 -23.48 -0.05
C ALA A 198 2.87 -22.43 -0.68
N PHE A 199 2.33 -21.34 -1.20
CA PHE A 199 3.11 -20.20 -1.70
C PHE A 199 3.82 -19.45 -0.58
N VAL A 200 3.18 -19.30 0.58
CA VAL A 200 3.79 -18.66 1.77
C VAL A 200 4.85 -19.55 2.43
N ALA A 201 4.77 -20.87 2.27
CA ALA A 201 5.72 -21.82 2.85
C ALA A 201 6.96 -22.12 1.97
N LEU A 202 6.96 -21.67 0.72
CA LEU A 202 8.08 -21.79 -0.22
C LEU A 202 9.01 -20.59 -0.10
#